data_AF-A0A963NZB3-F1
#
_entry.id   AF-A0A963NZB3-F1
#
_cell.length_a   1.000
_cell.length_b   1.000
_cell.length_c   1.000
_cell.angle_alpha   90.00
_cell.angle_beta   90.00
_cell.angle_gamma   90.00
#
_symmetry.space_group_name_H-M   'P 1'
#
loop_
_entity.id
_entity.type
_entity.pdbx_description
1 polymer ?
#
loop_
_entity_poly.entity_id
_entity_poly.type
_entity_poly.pdbx_seq_one_letter_code
_entity_poly.pdbx_strand_id
1 'polypeptide(L)'
;MLQLSPEEWTAVALSIRVAGWATLLSLPLGIATALLLARRRFWGRELLNGLVHLPLILPPVVTGYMLLLLFGRRGPIGSLLEETFGIVLAFRWTGAVLACA
;
A
#
# COMPACT_ATOMS: atom_id res chain seq x y z
N MET A 1 -18.80 -20.84 19.51
CA MET A 1 -18.49 -20.67 18.07
C MET A 1 -18.71 -19.20 17.76
N LEU A 2 -17.75 -18.52 17.12
CA LEU A 2 -17.68 -17.05 16.95
C LEU A 2 -19.06 -16.39 16.75
N GLN A 3 -19.62 -15.82 17.82
CA GLN A 3 -20.83 -14.99 17.75
C GLN A 3 -20.37 -13.56 17.44
N LEU A 4 -20.20 -13.26 16.15
CA LEU A 4 -19.90 -11.91 15.68
C LEU A 4 -21.18 -11.21 15.22
N SER A 5 -21.26 -9.90 15.42
CA SER A 5 -22.32 -9.06 14.89
C SER A 5 -22.23 -8.98 13.35
N PRO A 6 -23.32 -8.59 12.66
CA PRO A 6 -23.29 -8.35 11.20
C PRO A 6 -22.23 -7.32 10.77
N GLU A 7 -22.00 -6.29 11.59
CA GLU A 7 -21.00 -5.25 11.33
C GLU A 7 -19.58 -5.79 11.46
N GLU A 8 -19.33 -6.64 12.46
CA GLU A 8 -18.04 -7.31 12.65
C GLU A 8 -17.73 -8.26 11.49
N TRP A 9 -18.71 -9.02 11.02
CA TRP A 9 -18.55 -9.85 9.82
C TRP A 9 -18.22 -9.02 8.57
N THR A 10 -18.84 -7.84 8.44
CA THR A 10 -18.54 -6.91 7.35
C THR A 10 -17.09 -6.44 7.43
N ALA A 11 -16.62 -6.05 8.62
CA ALA A 11 -15.24 -5.63 8.83
C ALA A 11 -14.23 -6.76 8.52
N VAL A 12 -14.52 -8.00 8.92
CA VAL A 12 -13.70 -9.18 8.61
C VAL A 12 -13.63 -9.41 7.10
N ALA A 13 -14.77 -9.41 6.41
CA ALA A 13 -14.81 -9.60 4.96
C ALA A 13 -14.01 -8.50 4.21
N LEU A 14 -14.14 -7.24 4.67
CA LEU A 14 -13.41 -6.11 4.10
C LEU A 14 -11.90 -6.23 4.35
N SER A 15 -11.49 -6.68 5.53
CA SER A 15 -10.09 -6.91 5.90
C SER A 15 -9.46 -8.03 5.06
N ILE A 16 -10.16 -9.16 4.90
CA ILE A 16 -9.72 -10.27 4.04
C ILE A 16 -9.58 -9.80 2.59
N ARG A 17 -10.57 -9.04 2.09
CA ARG A 17 -10.52 -8.47 0.73
C ARG A 17 -9.30 -7.56 0.57
N VAL A 18 -9.05 -6.65 1.51
CA VAL A 18 -7.93 -5.72 1.45
C VAL A 18 -6.60 -6.48 1.51
N ALA A 19 -6.43 -7.36 2.48
CA ALA A 19 -5.20 -8.15 2.65
C ALA A 19 -4.90 -9.04 1.44
N GLY A 20 -5.93 -9.67 0.87
CA GLY A 20 -5.80 -10.52 -0.32
C GLY A 20 -5.33 -9.73 -1.55
N TRP A 21 -5.95 -8.59 -1.82
CA TRP A 21 -5.53 -7.72 -2.94
C TRP A 21 -4.18 -7.08 -2.71
N ALA A 22 -3.90 -6.59 -1.50
CA ALA A 22 -2.61 -6.00 -1.16
C ALA A 22 -1.47 -7.00 -1.39
N THR A 23 -1.62 -8.22 -0.85
CA THR A 23 -0.64 -9.30 -1.03
C THR A 23 -0.49 -9.67 -2.50
N LEU A 24 -1.59 -9.87 -3.24
CA LEU A 24 -1.52 -10.27 -4.64
C LEU A 24 -0.78 -9.23 -5.50
N LEU A 25 -1.00 -7.95 -5.24
CA LEU A 25 -0.39 -6.85 -6.01
C LEU A 25 1.06 -6.60 -5.60
N SER A 26 1.40 -6.69 -4.30
CA SER A 26 2.75 -6.40 -3.82
C SER A 26 3.71 -7.57 -3.96
N LEU A 27 3.22 -8.82 -3.88
CA LEU A 27 4.06 -10.02 -3.94
C LEU A 27 5.00 -10.08 -5.17
N PRO A 28 4.54 -9.89 -6.43
CA PRO A 28 5.44 -9.95 -7.58
C PRO A 28 6.52 -8.86 -7.53
N LEU A 29 6.15 -7.64 -7.14
CA LEU A 29 7.08 -6.52 -7.03
C LEU A 29 8.07 -6.71 -5.88
N GLY A 30 7.60 -7.23 -4.74
CA GLY A 30 8.41 -7.57 -3.58
C GLY A 30 9.43 -8.66 -3.89
N ILE A 31 9.01 -9.74 -4.54
CA ILE A 31 9.91 -10.82 -4.98
C ILE A 31 10.95 -10.29 -5.98
N ALA A 32 10.53 -9.51 -6.98
CA ALA A 32 11.44 -8.94 -7.97
C ALA A 32 12.49 -8.03 -7.31
N THR A 33 12.06 -7.16 -6.40
CA THR A 33 12.93 -6.26 -5.64
C THR A 33 13.89 -7.04 -4.73
N ALA A 34 13.40 -8.05 -4.02
CA ALA A 34 14.21 -8.91 -3.17
C ALA A 34 15.28 -9.66 -3.98
N LEU A 35 14.91 -10.25 -5.12
CA LEU A 35 15.85 -10.92 -6.01
C LEU A 35 16.90 -9.95 -6.58
N LEU A 36 16.50 -8.73 -6.94
CA LEU A 36 17.41 -7.70 -7.43
C LEU A 36 18.44 -7.32 -6.36
N LEU A 37 17.99 -7.01 -5.15
CA LEU A 37 18.86 -6.65 -4.02
C LEU A 37 19.75 -7.82 -3.58
N ALA A 38 19.23 -9.05 -3.59
CA ALA A 38 20.00 -10.22 -3.18
C ALA A 38 21.07 -10.62 -4.21
N ARG A 39 20.77 -10.55 -5.51
CA ARG A 39 21.61 -11.14 -6.57
C ARG A 39 22.44 -10.14 -7.37
N ARG A 40 22.12 -8.85 -7.35
CA ARG A 40 22.83 -7.83 -8.15
C ARG A 40 23.54 -6.80 -7.28
N ARG A 41 24.69 -6.34 -7.76
CA ARG A 41 25.38 -5.14 -7.28
C ARG A 41 25.22 -4.07 -8.35
N PHE A 42 24.61 -2.95 -7.99
CA PHE A 42 24.37 -1.81 -8.87
C PHE A 42 24.47 -0.52 -8.04
N TRP A 43 24.72 0.60 -8.70
CA TRP A 43 25.05 1.87 -8.04
C TRP A 43 23.94 2.38 -7.09
N GLY A 44 22.66 2.22 -7.44
CA GLY A 44 21.51 2.64 -6.61
C GLY A 44 21.06 1.64 -5.54
N ARG A 45 21.83 0.60 -5.25
CA ARG A 45 21.41 -0.51 -4.38
C ARG A 45 21.07 -0.05 -2.96
N GLU A 46 21.92 0.78 -2.35
CA GLU A 46 21.70 1.26 -0.98
C GLU A 46 20.49 2.18 -0.87
N LEU A 47 20.24 3.00 -1.90
CA LEU A 47 19.04 3.83 -1.95
C LEU A 47 17.78 2.96 -2.02
N LEU A 48 17.75 1.96 -2.91
CA LEU A 48 16.61 1.04 -3.00
C LEU A 48 16.41 0.27 -1.69
N ASN A 49 17.49 -0.21 -1.07
CA ASN A 49 17.45 -0.89 0.21
C ASN A 49 16.85 0.03 1.30
N GLY A 50 17.29 1.28 1.37
CA GLY A 50 16.74 2.28 2.29
C GLY A 50 15.25 2.54 2.06
N LEU A 51 14.83 2.71 0.80
CA LEU A 51 13.42 2.95 0.44
C LEU A 51 12.51 1.78 0.84
N VAL A 52 12.96 0.54 0.66
CA VAL A 52 12.19 -0.67 1.04
C VAL A 52 12.03 -0.77 2.56
N HIS A 53 13.03 -0.37 3.34
CA HIS A 53 12.99 -0.43 4.80
C HIS A 53 12.37 0.81 5.45
N LEU A 54 12.29 1.93 4.73
CA LEU A 54 11.80 3.20 5.25
C LEU A 54 10.43 3.10 5.94
N PRO A 55 9.41 2.41 5.37
CA PRO A 55 8.10 2.30 6.01
C PRO A 55 8.12 1.53 7.34
N LEU A 56 9.10 0.65 7.55
CA LEU A 56 9.26 -0.13 8.79
C LEU A 56 9.93 0.69 9.91
N ILE A 57 10.71 1.71 9.55
CA ILE A 57 11.43 2.57 10.50
C ILE A 57 10.57 3.80 10.86
N LEU A 58 9.75 4.28 9.93
CA LEU A 58 8.85 5.41 10.18
C LEU A 58 7.67 5.01 11.08
N PRO A 59 7.18 5.93 11.94
CA PRO A 59 5.93 5.70 12.66
C PRO A 59 4.78 5.44 11.68
N PRO A 60 3.88 4.46 11.95
CA PRO A 60 2.80 4.11 11.01
C PRO A 60 1.92 5.29 10.62
N VAL A 61 1.70 6.23 11.55
CA VAL A 61 0.91 7.45 11.32
C VAL A 61 1.59 8.35 10.27
N VAL A 62 2.91 8.45 10.28
CA VAL A 62 3.68 9.26 9.31
C VAL A 62 3.57 8.63 7.92
N THR A 63 3.74 7.31 7.83
CA THR A 63 3.57 6.56 6.58
C THR A 63 2.17 6.77 6.00
N GLY A 64 1.12 6.64 6.83
CA GLY A 64 -0.26 6.88 6.41
C GLY A 64 -0.51 8.33 5.95
N TYR A 65 0.04 9.31 6.66
CA TYR A 65 -0.10 10.72 6.29
C TYR A 65 0.61 11.04 4.97
N MET A 66 1.81 10.49 4.74
CA MET A 66 2.50 10.64 3.45
C MET A 66 1.68 10.07 2.29
N LEU A 67 1.09 8.88 2.47
CA LEU A 67 0.21 8.29 1.47
C LEU A 67 -1.01 9.19 1.21
N LEU A 68 -1.61 9.78 2.25
CA LEU A 68 -2.71 10.71 2.09
C LEU A 68 -2.30 12.00 1.36
N LEU A 69 -1.11 12.53 1.61
CA LEU A 69 -0.59 13.70 0.89
C LEU A 69 -0.35 13.40 -0.59
N LEU A 70 0.10 12.19 -0.93
CA LEU A 70 0.39 11.79 -2.30
C LEU A 70 -0.86 11.38 -3.08
N PHE A 71 -1.70 10.53 -2.48
CA PHE A 71 -2.86 9.88 -3.12
C PHE A 71 -4.22 10.48 -2.70
N GLY A 72 -4.21 11.51 -1.85
CA GLY A 72 -5.36 12.35 -1.58
C GLY A 72 -5.88 13.03 -2.85
N ARG A 73 -7.15 13.45 -2.87
CA ARG A 73 -7.76 14.10 -4.06
C ARG A 73 -7.01 15.34 -4.54
N ARG A 74 -6.33 16.05 -3.64
CA ARG A 74 -5.49 17.21 -3.93
C ARG A 74 -3.99 16.89 -3.95
N GLY A 75 -3.63 15.62 -3.77
CA GLY A 75 -2.25 15.15 -3.81
C GLY A 75 -1.77 15.01 -5.25
N PRO A 76 -0.46 15.12 -5.51
CA PRO A 76 0.09 15.12 -6.87
C PRO A 76 -0.22 13.83 -7.65
N ILE A 77 -0.32 12.68 -6.97
CA ILE A 77 -0.66 11.41 -7.62
C ILE A 77 -2.18 11.24 -7.67
N GLY A 78 -2.87 11.56 -6.57
CA GLY A 78 -4.33 11.40 -6.49
C GLY A 78 -5.11 12.29 -7.46
N SER A 79 -4.69 13.54 -7.66
CA SER A 79 -5.31 14.44 -8.63
C SER A 79 -5.11 13.96 -10.06
N LEU A 80 -3.90 13.50 -10.40
CA LEU A 80 -3.59 12.93 -11.71
C LEU A 80 -4.44 11.69 -12.03
N LEU A 81 -4.61 10.80 -11.04
CA LEU A 81 -5.44 9.60 -11.16
C LEU A 81 -6.93 9.95 -11.33
N GLU A 82 -7.41 10.96 -10.60
CA GLU A 82 -8.79 11.45 -10.72
C GLU A 82 -9.05 12.07 -12.09
N GLU A 83 -8.14 12.91 -12.59
CA GLU A 83 -8.28 13.60 -13.87
C GLU A 83 -8.12 12.68 -15.08
N THR A 84 -7.18 11.74 -15.03
CA THR A 84 -6.84 10.88 -16.19
C THR A 84 -7.73 9.65 -16.26
N PHE A 85 -8.07 9.06 -15.11
CA PHE A 85 -8.73 7.76 -15.03
C PHE A 85 -10.05 7.78 -14.24
N GLY A 86 -10.43 8.91 -13.62
CA GLY A 86 -11.59 8.99 -12.73
C GLY A 86 -11.42 8.20 -11.44
N ILE A 87 -10.18 7.84 -11.06
CA ILE A 87 -9.90 6.97 -9.90
C ILE A 87 -9.59 7.83 -8.67
N VAL A 88 -10.35 7.61 -7.60
CA VAL A 88 -10.10 8.22 -6.28
C VAL A 88 -9.78 7.14 -5.27
N LEU A 89 -8.60 7.20 -4.66
CA LEU A 89 -8.14 6.18 -3.70
C LEU A 89 -8.39 6.57 -2.24
N ALA A 90 -8.28 7.86 -1.92
CA ALA A 90 -8.47 8.35 -0.55
C ALA A 90 -9.86 7.99 0.01
N PHE A 91 -9.88 7.49 1.25
CA PHE A 91 -11.09 7.07 1.98
C PHE A 91 -11.91 5.97 1.26
N ARG A 92 -11.28 5.16 0.40
CA ARG A 92 -11.87 3.98 -0.22
C ARG A 92 -11.13 2.71 0.17
N TRP A 93 -11.81 1.56 0.04
CA TRP A 93 -11.19 0.25 0.26
C TRP A 93 -9.99 0.01 -0.67
N THR A 94 -10.00 0.57 -1.88
CA THR A 94 -8.86 0.53 -2.82
C THR A 94 -7.65 1.33 -2.31
N GLY A 95 -7.88 2.44 -1.59
CA GLY A 95 -6.82 3.16 -0.89
C GLY A 95 -6.26 2.38 0.29
N ALA A 96 -7.11 1.62 1.00
CA ALA A 96 -6.65 0.69 2.03
C ALA A 96 -5.78 -0.43 1.43
N VAL A 97 -6.15 -0.97 0.26
CA VAL A 97 -5.30 -1.92 -0.49
C VAL A 97 -3.94 -1.29 -0.81
N LEU A 98 -3.91 -0.07 -1.35
CA LEU A 98 -2.67 0.65 -1.65
C LEU A 98 -1.80 0.83 -0.40
N ALA A 99 -2.41 1.20 0.74
CA ALA A 99 -1.67 1.46 1.97
C ALA A 99 -1.08 0.19 2.60
N CYS A 100 -1.70 -0.97 2.35
CA CYS A 100 -1.26 -2.27 2.87
C CYS A 100 -0.35 -3.05 1.91
N ALA A 101 -0.26 -2.64 0.64
CA ALA A 101 0.54 -3.29 -0.40
C ALA A 101 2.02 -2.90 -0.30
#